data_AF-A0A9P7GD13-F1
#
_entry.id   AF-A0A9P7GD13-F1
#
_cell.length_a   1.000
_cell.length_b   1.000
_cell.length_c   1.000
_cell.angle_alpha   90.00
_cell.angle_beta   90.00
_cell.angle_gamma   90.00
#
_symmetry.space_group_name_H-M   'P 1'
#
loop_
_entity.id
_entity.type
_entity.pdbx_description
1 polymer ?
#
loop_
_entity_poly.entity_id
_entity_poly.type
_entity_poly.pdbx_seq_one_letter_code
_entity_poly.pdbx_strand_id
1 'polypeptide(L)'
;MSSIDFSVPLATLLRTSTYEAHELVAKSPGAMAMLSGRLRREEYVRYLIVLWHIYDAFEQALDRHATHPVLEPTYNPTLLARTPALASDISFLLQVEEFSWKTHPVYLQFLESKPKELVAYVDRIRELSDSADPAPLLAHSYVRYLGDLSGGQTIRRTLGKAYGLDEEVGQGLSFYAFKELRSAKLANQGEMKRIKDWFREGMNTAGERGVEVKAAVLNEANTAFALNTALFKVIDTNTDSDTEVVEPSKETPIIVEQSASLPLKERSFPVSQVISLVIAVCLAHFILVTTGFSGEKGLNSLLDVGRWFATLTEPFTRPE
;
A
#
# COMPACT_ATOMS: atom_id res chain seq x y z
N MET A 1 -32.34 -9.78 2.01
CA MET A 1 -31.40 -8.74 1.52
C MET A 1 -32.09 -7.40 1.75
N SER A 2 -31.43 -6.46 2.44
CA SER A 2 -31.93 -5.08 2.54
C SER A 2 -32.11 -4.52 1.13
N SER A 3 -33.22 -3.83 0.86
CA SER A 3 -33.36 -3.04 -0.36
C SER A 3 -32.23 -2.02 -0.43
N ILE A 4 -31.59 -1.88 -1.60
CA ILE A 4 -30.53 -0.89 -1.81
C ILE A 4 -31.17 0.50 -1.88
N ASP A 5 -30.73 1.41 -1.02
CA ASP A 5 -31.17 2.81 -1.04
C ASP A 5 -30.31 3.62 -2.02
N PHE A 6 -30.85 3.92 -3.21
CA PHE A 6 -30.18 4.72 -4.23
C PHE A 6 -30.26 6.23 -3.99
N SER A 7 -30.94 6.70 -2.93
CA SER A 7 -30.97 8.12 -2.57
C SER A 7 -29.63 8.60 -2.00
N VAL A 8 -28.83 7.70 -1.44
CA VAL A 8 -27.51 8.05 -0.89
C VAL A 8 -26.49 8.34 -2.00
N PRO A 9 -25.43 9.12 -1.72
CA PRO A 9 -24.36 9.38 -2.70
C PRO A 9 -23.64 8.11 -3.15
N LEU A 10 -23.19 8.06 -4.41
CA LEU A 10 -22.57 6.87 -5.01
C LEU A 10 -21.33 6.40 -4.24
N ALA A 11 -20.49 7.32 -3.75
CA ALA A 11 -19.33 6.96 -2.94
C ALA A 11 -19.71 6.21 -1.66
N THR A 12 -20.82 6.61 -1.02
CA THR A 12 -21.36 5.94 0.17
C THR A 12 -21.90 4.56 -0.20
N LEU A 13 -22.66 4.49 -1.28
CA LEU A 13 -23.26 3.25 -1.79
C LEU A 13 -22.22 2.18 -2.10
N LEU A 14 -21.16 2.57 -2.82
CA LEU A 14 -20.04 1.67 -3.14
C LEU A 14 -19.35 1.20 -1.87
N ARG A 15 -18.95 2.13 -0.99
CA ARG A 15 -18.25 1.81 0.27
C ARG A 15 -19.01 0.83 1.15
N THR A 16 -20.32 1.01 1.31
CA THR A 16 -21.12 0.13 2.16
C THR A 16 -21.36 -1.22 1.52
N SER A 17 -21.65 -1.24 0.22
CA SER A 17 -22.02 -2.47 -0.49
C SER A 17 -20.82 -3.39 -0.77
N THR A 18 -19.61 -2.83 -0.91
CA THR A 18 -18.40 -3.61 -1.19
C THR A 18 -17.54 -3.86 0.05
N TYR A 19 -18.03 -3.52 1.25
CA TYR A 19 -17.27 -3.68 2.49
C TYR A 19 -16.86 -5.14 2.73
N GLU A 20 -17.80 -6.08 2.59
CA GLU A 20 -17.50 -7.51 2.77
C GLU A 20 -16.51 -8.03 1.72
N ALA A 21 -16.67 -7.63 0.45
CA ALA A 21 -15.76 -8.00 -0.62
C ALA A 21 -14.33 -7.49 -0.36
N HIS A 22 -14.19 -6.25 0.13
CA HIS A 22 -12.92 -5.70 0.56
C HIS A 22 -12.28 -6.51 1.70
N GLU A 23 -13.05 -6.88 2.73
CA GLU A 23 -12.57 -7.70 3.85
C GLU A 23 -12.09 -9.09 3.39
N LEU A 24 -12.80 -9.71 2.44
CA LEU A 24 -12.41 -10.99 1.87
C LEU A 24 -11.11 -10.91 1.08
N VAL A 25 -10.92 -9.86 0.27
CA VAL A 25 -9.66 -9.60 -0.45
C VAL A 25 -8.51 -9.47 0.52
N ALA A 26 -8.66 -8.64 1.56
CA ALA A 26 -7.61 -8.36 2.53
C ALA A 26 -7.16 -9.61 3.30
N LYS A 27 -8.04 -10.60 3.47
CA LYS A 27 -7.77 -11.87 4.16
C LYS A 27 -7.34 -13.00 3.22
N SER A 28 -7.28 -12.77 1.92
CA SER A 28 -6.90 -13.80 0.96
C SER A 28 -5.43 -14.25 1.16
N PRO A 29 -5.09 -15.53 0.92
CA PRO A 29 -3.72 -16.03 1.10
C PRO A 29 -2.67 -15.23 0.33
N GLY A 30 -2.96 -14.85 -0.93
CA GLY A 30 -2.05 -14.04 -1.74
C GLY A 30 -1.86 -12.63 -1.20
N ALA A 31 -2.93 -11.97 -0.72
CA ALA A 31 -2.81 -10.65 -0.09
C ALA A 31 -1.99 -10.74 1.21
N MET A 32 -2.23 -11.75 2.04
CA MET A 32 -1.47 -11.99 3.26
C MET A 32 0.00 -12.33 2.96
N ALA A 33 0.28 -13.12 1.92
CA ALA A 33 1.64 -13.43 1.50
C ALA A 33 2.40 -12.17 1.06
N MET A 34 1.77 -11.31 0.26
CA MET A 34 2.33 -10.01 -0.12
C MET A 34 2.59 -9.12 1.10
N LEU A 35 1.62 -9.00 2.00
CA LEU A 35 1.73 -8.19 3.20
C LEU A 35 2.70 -8.76 4.24
N SER A 36 3.05 -10.05 4.15
CA SER A 36 4.04 -10.68 5.03
C SER A 36 5.48 -10.32 4.67
N GLY A 37 5.72 -9.80 3.46
CA GLY A 37 7.07 -9.54 2.95
C GLY A 37 7.88 -10.81 2.66
N ARG A 38 7.24 -11.99 2.60
CA ARG A 38 7.90 -13.28 2.38
C ARG A 38 7.85 -13.79 0.95
N LEU A 39 7.15 -13.07 0.06
CA LEU A 39 7.17 -13.43 -1.37
C LEU A 39 8.58 -13.27 -1.93
N ARG A 40 9.03 -14.23 -2.73
CA ARG A 40 10.27 -14.09 -3.50
C ARG A 40 10.19 -12.84 -4.37
N ARG A 41 11.32 -12.15 -4.57
CA ARG A 41 11.37 -10.91 -5.37
C ARG A 41 10.80 -11.13 -6.78
N GLU A 42 11.12 -12.26 -7.42
CA GLU A 42 10.60 -12.62 -8.73
C GLU A 42 9.06 -12.73 -8.74
N GLU A 43 8.45 -13.30 -7.69
CA GLU A 43 6.98 -13.39 -7.63
C GLU A 43 6.31 -12.04 -7.38
N TYR A 44 6.98 -11.16 -6.64
CA TYR A 44 6.54 -9.77 -6.57
C TYR A 44 6.61 -9.08 -7.94
N VAL A 45 7.68 -9.31 -8.72
CA VAL A 45 7.77 -8.82 -10.11
C VAL A 45 6.65 -9.39 -10.98
N ARG A 46 6.35 -10.70 -10.89
CA ARG A 46 5.21 -11.29 -11.62
C ARG A 46 3.89 -10.65 -11.23
N TYR A 47 3.67 -10.37 -9.94
CA TYR A 47 2.51 -9.63 -9.49
C TYR A 47 2.46 -8.20 -10.07
N LEU A 48 3.59 -7.48 -10.12
CA LEU A 48 3.64 -6.16 -10.75
C LEU A 48 3.33 -6.23 -12.25
N ILE A 49 3.76 -7.28 -12.96
CA ILE A 49 3.42 -7.51 -14.37
C ILE A 49 1.90 -7.71 -14.53
N VAL A 50 1.27 -8.50 -13.65
CA VAL A 50 -0.19 -8.63 -13.61
C VAL A 50 -0.83 -7.25 -13.45
N LEU A 51 -0.40 -6.46 -12.47
CA LEU A 51 -0.92 -5.12 -12.26
C LEU A 51 -0.71 -4.24 -13.50
N TRP A 52 0.48 -4.23 -14.08
CA TRP A 52 0.79 -3.43 -15.26
C TRP A 52 -0.22 -3.67 -16.38
N HIS A 53 -0.55 -4.93 -16.68
CA HIS A 53 -1.56 -5.24 -17.70
C HIS A 53 -2.98 -4.76 -17.34
N ILE A 54 -3.36 -4.79 -16.06
CA ILE A 54 -4.66 -4.28 -15.60
C ILE A 54 -4.74 -2.77 -15.72
N TYR A 55 -3.74 -2.06 -15.16
CA TYR A 55 -3.70 -0.59 -15.22
C TYR A 55 -3.58 -0.11 -16.65
N ASP A 56 -2.73 -0.72 -17.47
CA ASP A 56 -2.59 -0.37 -18.89
C ASP A 56 -3.93 -0.46 -19.61
N ALA A 57 -4.68 -1.54 -19.38
CA ALA A 57 -5.99 -1.74 -19.99
C ALA A 57 -7.04 -0.71 -19.55
N PHE A 58 -7.22 -0.49 -18.24
CA PHE A 58 -8.28 0.41 -17.79
C PHE A 58 -7.87 1.88 -17.93
N GLU A 59 -6.59 2.24 -17.81
CA GLU A 59 -6.13 3.61 -18.04
C GLU A 59 -6.31 4.03 -19.50
N GLN A 60 -5.97 3.16 -20.46
CA GLN A 60 -6.30 3.40 -21.87
C GLN A 60 -7.82 3.52 -22.10
N ALA A 61 -8.62 2.73 -21.41
CA ALA A 61 -10.08 2.83 -21.48
C ALA A 61 -10.61 4.16 -20.90
N LEU A 62 -10.03 4.63 -19.80
CA LEU A 62 -10.37 5.94 -19.22
C LEU A 62 -9.94 7.09 -20.14
N ASP A 63 -8.74 7.02 -20.73
CA ASP A 63 -8.25 8.02 -21.68
C ASP A 63 -9.17 8.13 -22.90
N ARG A 64 -9.58 6.98 -23.46
CA ARG A 64 -10.54 6.91 -24.58
C ARG A 64 -11.87 7.59 -24.26
N HIS A 65 -12.32 7.49 -23.01
CA HIS A 65 -13.62 7.98 -22.54
C HIS A 65 -13.51 9.15 -21.57
N ALA A 66 -12.42 9.92 -21.65
CA ALA A 66 -12.08 10.96 -20.67
C ALA A 66 -13.14 12.07 -20.56
N THR A 67 -13.92 12.31 -21.62
CA THR A 67 -15.00 13.30 -21.66
C THR A 67 -16.37 12.71 -21.35
N HIS A 68 -16.46 11.40 -21.10
CA HIS A 68 -17.71 10.75 -20.74
C HIS A 68 -18.21 11.32 -19.41
N PRO A 69 -19.47 11.80 -19.29
CA PRO A 69 -19.86 12.58 -18.13
C PRO A 69 -19.88 11.84 -16.77
N VAL A 70 -19.86 10.51 -16.79
CA VAL A 70 -19.71 9.68 -15.59
C VAL A 70 -18.25 9.49 -15.20
N LEU A 71 -17.32 9.54 -16.15
CA LEU A 71 -15.89 9.25 -15.92
C LEU A 71 -15.06 10.52 -15.68
N GLU A 72 -15.38 11.59 -16.42
CA GLU A 72 -14.70 12.88 -16.39
C GLU A 72 -14.49 13.44 -14.96
N PRO A 73 -15.46 13.40 -14.03
CA PRO A 73 -15.29 13.97 -12.70
C PRO A 73 -14.19 13.31 -11.85
N THR A 74 -13.76 12.11 -12.23
CA THR A 74 -12.71 11.34 -11.55
C THR A 74 -11.45 11.17 -12.38
N TYR A 75 -11.41 11.72 -13.59
CA TYR A 75 -10.32 11.56 -14.53
C TYR A 75 -9.20 12.55 -14.25
N ASN A 76 -8.05 12.04 -13.79
CA ASN A 76 -6.82 12.81 -13.61
C ASN A 76 -5.59 11.91 -13.78
N PRO A 77 -5.13 11.66 -15.01
CA PRO A 77 -4.04 10.70 -15.27
C PRO A 77 -2.72 11.17 -14.64
N THR A 78 -2.44 12.47 -14.61
CA THR A 78 -1.23 13.03 -13.96
C THR A 78 -1.14 12.68 -12.48
N LEU A 79 -2.29 12.54 -11.81
CA LEU A 79 -2.39 12.19 -10.40
C LEU A 79 -2.47 10.67 -10.17
N LEU A 80 -3.31 9.98 -10.95
CA LEU A 80 -3.75 8.62 -10.65
C LEU A 80 -3.06 7.54 -11.48
N ALA A 81 -2.60 7.84 -12.70
CA ALA A 81 -2.05 6.80 -13.58
C ALA A 81 -0.86 6.09 -12.93
N ARG A 82 -0.86 4.76 -13.00
CA ARG A 82 0.09 3.85 -12.37
C ARG A 82 0.93 3.09 -13.40
N THR A 83 0.48 2.97 -14.64
CA THR A 83 1.17 2.18 -15.68
C THR A 83 2.65 2.56 -15.84
N PRO A 84 3.04 3.86 -15.89
CA PRO A 84 4.45 4.25 -15.98
C PRO A 84 5.24 3.88 -14.72
N ALA A 85 4.65 4.06 -13.53
CA ALA A 85 5.30 3.72 -12.27
C ALA A 85 5.53 2.21 -12.13
N LEU A 86 4.57 1.41 -12.60
CA LEU A 86 4.69 -0.05 -12.65
C LEU A 86 5.80 -0.50 -13.60
N ALA A 87 5.89 0.09 -14.80
CA ALA A 87 6.96 -0.21 -15.74
C ALA A 87 8.35 0.09 -15.14
N SER A 88 8.51 1.25 -14.50
CA SER A 88 9.75 1.65 -13.85
C SER A 88 10.13 0.73 -12.68
N ASP A 89 9.16 0.34 -11.85
CA ASP A 89 9.39 -0.58 -10.73
C ASP A 89 9.78 -1.98 -11.22
N ILE A 90 9.11 -2.50 -12.26
CA ILE A 90 9.44 -3.79 -12.87
C ILE A 90 10.86 -3.78 -13.42
N SER A 91 11.24 -2.75 -14.19
CA SER A 91 12.58 -2.68 -14.77
C SER A 91 13.66 -2.56 -13.70
N PHE A 92 13.41 -1.76 -12.65
CA PHE A 92 14.33 -1.63 -11.53
C PHE A 92 14.55 -2.96 -10.80
N LEU A 93 13.47 -3.68 -10.48
CA LEU A 93 13.54 -4.96 -9.76
C LEU A 93 14.20 -6.06 -10.58
N LEU A 94 14.07 -6.01 -11.91
CA LEU A 94 14.74 -6.89 -12.86
C LEU A 94 16.18 -6.44 -13.20
N GLN A 95 16.60 -5.25 -12.73
CA GLN A 95 17.90 -4.65 -13.03
C GLN A 95 18.18 -4.52 -14.53
N VAL A 96 17.18 -4.09 -15.28
CA VAL A 96 17.25 -3.82 -16.72
C VAL A 96 16.80 -2.41 -17.04
N GLU A 97 17.17 -1.92 -18.21
CA GLU A 97 16.63 -0.67 -18.74
C GLU A 97 15.11 -0.76 -18.94
N GLU A 98 14.40 0.35 -18.75
CA GLU A 98 12.93 0.39 -18.78
C GLU A 98 12.35 -0.06 -20.14
N PHE A 99 13.05 0.18 -21.25
CA PHE A 99 12.59 -0.30 -22.56
C PHE A 99 12.82 -1.82 -22.77
N SER A 100 13.55 -2.49 -21.88
CA SER A 100 13.97 -3.89 -22.02
C SER A 100 13.22 -4.87 -21.10
N TRP A 101 12.44 -4.42 -20.12
CA TRP A 101 11.80 -5.35 -19.18
C TRP A 101 10.82 -6.32 -19.86
N LYS A 102 10.19 -5.91 -20.98
CA LYS A 102 9.30 -6.76 -21.79
C LYS A 102 10.03 -7.84 -22.61
N THR A 103 11.36 -7.81 -22.68
CA THR A 103 12.16 -8.88 -23.31
C THR A 103 12.88 -9.75 -22.27
N HIS A 104 12.73 -9.44 -20.99
CA HIS A 104 13.33 -10.21 -19.90
C HIS A 104 12.68 -11.61 -19.79
N PRO A 105 13.46 -12.68 -19.51
CA PRO A 105 12.92 -14.05 -19.42
C PRO A 105 11.73 -14.20 -18.45
N VAL A 106 11.75 -13.52 -17.31
CA VAL A 106 10.63 -13.53 -16.33
C VAL A 106 9.32 -13.04 -16.95
N TYR A 107 9.36 -11.99 -17.79
CA TYR A 107 8.18 -11.47 -18.46
C TYR A 107 7.70 -12.42 -19.58
N LEU A 108 8.63 -12.94 -20.38
CA LEU A 108 8.30 -13.88 -21.45
C LEU A 108 7.66 -15.15 -20.90
N GLN A 109 8.24 -15.73 -19.84
CA GLN A 109 7.68 -16.89 -19.14
C GLN A 109 6.30 -16.59 -18.55
N PHE A 110 6.11 -15.39 -17.98
CA PHE A 110 4.79 -14.98 -17.49
C PHE A 110 3.75 -14.95 -18.62
N LEU A 111 4.08 -14.37 -19.78
CA LEU A 111 3.18 -14.34 -20.93
C LEU A 111 2.86 -15.74 -21.48
N GLU A 112 3.83 -16.66 -21.46
CA GLU A 112 3.61 -18.05 -21.87
C GLU A 112 2.59 -18.76 -20.97
N SER A 113 2.56 -18.43 -19.67
CA SER A 113 1.62 -19.02 -18.71
C SER A 113 0.16 -18.64 -18.94
N LYS A 114 -0.11 -17.54 -19.66
CA LYS A 114 -1.44 -17.01 -20.01
C LYS A 114 -2.44 -17.11 -18.83
N PRO A 115 -2.20 -16.42 -17.72
CA PRO A 115 -3.02 -16.58 -16.53
C PRO A 115 -4.46 -16.17 -16.82
N LYS A 116 -5.38 -17.14 -16.74
CA LYS A 116 -6.80 -16.96 -17.10
C LYS A 116 -7.48 -15.85 -16.30
N GLU A 117 -7.06 -15.65 -15.05
CA GLU A 117 -7.58 -14.59 -14.18
C GLU A 117 -7.19 -13.20 -14.69
N LEU A 118 -5.98 -13.03 -15.21
CA LEU A 118 -5.55 -11.79 -15.86
C LEU A 118 -6.34 -11.55 -17.15
N VAL A 119 -6.44 -12.58 -17.99
CA VAL A 119 -7.18 -12.51 -19.27
C VAL A 119 -8.63 -12.09 -19.02
N ALA A 120 -9.32 -12.75 -18.09
CA ALA A 120 -10.70 -12.44 -17.75
C ALA A 120 -10.89 -10.98 -17.29
N TYR A 121 -9.95 -10.44 -16.50
CA TYR A 121 -10.04 -9.05 -16.05
C TYR A 121 -9.80 -8.09 -17.23
N VAL A 122 -8.72 -8.25 -17.98
CA VAL A 122 -8.41 -7.39 -19.14
C VAL A 122 -9.54 -7.43 -20.17
N ASP A 123 -10.10 -8.60 -20.45
CA ASP A 123 -11.21 -8.74 -21.39
C ASP A 123 -12.47 -8.02 -20.87
N ARG A 124 -12.78 -8.11 -19.57
CA ARG A 124 -13.90 -7.36 -18.99
C ARG A 124 -13.73 -5.84 -19.16
N ILE A 125 -12.51 -5.32 -18.96
CA ILE A 125 -12.23 -3.89 -19.18
C ILE A 125 -12.44 -3.50 -20.64
N ARG A 126 -11.97 -4.33 -21.58
CA ARG A 126 -12.15 -4.10 -23.03
C ARG A 126 -13.62 -4.13 -23.42
N GLU A 127 -14.38 -5.13 -22.95
CA GLU A 127 -15.82 -5.22 -23.16
C GLU A 127 -16.54 -3.95 -22.72
N LEU A 128 -16.23 -3.42 -21.54
CA LEU A 128 -16.82 -2.17 -21.04
C LEU A 128 -16.42 -0.97 -21.90
N SER A 129 -15.13 -0.88 -22.28
CA SER A 129 -14.61 0.20 -23.12
C SER A 129 -15.23 0.22 -24.51
N ASP A 130 -15.53 -0.95 -25.08
CA ASP A 130 -16.13 -1.08 -26.41
C ASP A 130 -17.67 -1.08 -26.38
N SER A 131 -18.28 -1.08 -25.19
CA SER A 131 -19.73 -1.06 -25.05
C SER A 131 -20.35 0.30 -25.39
N ALA A 132 -21.68 0.32 -25.55
CA ALA A 132 -22.42 1.55 -25.82
C ALA A 132 -22.42 2.54 -24.64
N ASP A 133 -22.24 2.06 -23.41
CA ASP A 133 -22.15 2.89 -22.20
C ASP A 133 -20.93 2.47 -21.35
N PRO A 134 -19.84 3.24 -21.40
CA PRO A 134 -18.61 2.96 -20.65
C PRO A 134 -18.69 3.39 -19.18
N ALA A 135 -19.82 3.92 -18.68
CA ALA A 135 -20.01 4.32 -17.29
C ALA A 135 -19.48 3.31 -16.23
N PRO A 136 -19.66 1.98 -16.40
CA PRO A 136 -19.19 1.01 -15.42
C PRO A 136 -17.65 0.97 -15.26
N LEU A 137 -16.85 1.55 -16.17
CA LEU A 137 -15.40 1.69 -15.98
C LEU A 137 -15.04 2.43 -14.68
N LEU A 138 -15.92 3.33 -14.19
CA LEU A 138 -15.74 4.02 -12.91
C LEU A 138 -15.56 3.03 -11.75
N ALA A 139 -16.20 1.87 -11.80
CA ALA A 139 -16.10 0.85 -10.78
C ALA A 139 -14.66 0.29 -10.66
N HIS A 140 -13.97 0.08 -11.77
CA HIS A 140 -12.59 -0.39 -11.77
C HIS A 140 -11.62 0.67 -11.23
N SER A 141 -11.80 1.93 -11.63
CA SER A 141 -11.06 3.06 -11.06
C SER A 141 -11.26 3.15 -9.55
N TYR A 142 -12.49 2.98 -9.07
CA TYR A 142 -12.82 2.96 -7.64
C TYR A 142 -12.08 1.83 -6.90
N VAL A 143 -12.21 0.58 -7.38
CA VAL A 143 -11.61 -0.59 -6.71
C VAL A 143 -10.09 -0.50 -6.67
N ARG A 144 -9.46 -0.05 -7.77
CA ARG A 144 -8.00 0.03 -7.89
C ARG A 144 -7.44 1.26 -7.17
N TYR A 145 -7.77 2.47 -7.61
CA TYR A 145 -7.13 3.69 -7.11
C TYR A 145 -7.42 3.96 -5.62
N LEU A 146 -8.66 3.79 -5.15
CA LEU A 146 -8.93 3.99 -3.72
C LEU A 146 -8.32 2.89 -2.85
N GLY A 147 -8.16 1.68 -3.38
CA GLY A 147 -7.42 0.60 -2.75
C GLY A 147 -5.96 0.99 -2.53
N ASP A 148 -5.30 1.44 -3.60
CA ASP A 148 -3.89 1.87 -3.56
C ASP A 148 -3.67 3.05 -2.59
N LEU A 149 -4.59 4.02 -2.59
CA LEU A 149 -4.55 5.19 -1.68
C LEU A 149 -4.87 4.87 -0.21
N SER A 150 -5.36 3.67 0.08
CA SER A 150 -5.76 3.25 1.43
C SER A 150 -4.76 2.28 2.06
N GLY A 151 -4.28 1.29 1.32
CA GLY A 151 -3.32 0.29 1.80
C GLY A 151 -1.88 0.48 1.32
N GLY A 152 -1.66 1.27 0.27
CA GLY A 152 -0.39 1.32 -0.46
C GLY A 152 0.81 1.74 0.38
N GLN A 153 0.63 2.62 1.37
CA GLN A 153 1.73 3.06 2.24
C GLN A 153 2.21 1.96 3.20
N THR A 154 1.30 1.12 3.68
CA THR A 154 1.67 -0.05 4.49
C THR A 154 2.42 -1.06 3.64
N ILE A 155 1.91 -1.33 2.43
CA ILE A 155 2.56 -2.25 1.48
C ILE A 155 3.95 -1.74 1.10
N ARG A 156 4.08 -0.46 0.76
CA ARG A 156 5.36 0.19 0.42
C ARG A 156 6.43 -0.05 1.49
N ARG A 157 6.11 0.18 2.77
CA ARG A 157 7.03 -0.04 3.89
C ARG A 157 7.40 -1.51 4.08
N THR A 158 6.42 -2.40 3.95
CA THR A 158 6.66 -3.86 4.05
C THR A 158 7.64 -4.31 2.96
N LEU A 159 7.39 -3.91 1.72
CA LEU A 159 8.21 -4.31 0.57
C LEU A 159 9.60 -3.67 0.59
N GLY A 160 9.71 -2.41 1.03
CA GLY A 160 11.00 -1.74 1.24
C GLY A 160 11.91 -2.53 2.17
N LYS A 161 11.36 -2.99 3.31
CA LYS A 161 12.08 -3.85 4.25
C LYS A 161 12.37 -5.25 3.67
N ALA A 162 11.38 -5.88 3.05
CA ALA A 162 11.48 -7.24 2.55
C ALA A 162 12.55 -7.40 1.45
N TYR A 163 12.69 -6.39 0.59
CA TYR A 163 13.57 -6.46 -0.58
C TYR A 163 14.79 -5.56 -0.51
N GLY A 164 15.01 -4.87 0.63
CA GLY A 164 16.13 -3.96 0.82
C GLY A 164 16.07 -2.75 -0.10
N LEU A 165 14.87 -2.22 -0.36
CA LEU A 165 14.67 -1.06 -1.22
C LEU A 165 14.75 0.22 -0.39
N ASP A 166 15.36 1.25 -0.95
CA ASP A 166 15.43 2.57 -0.34
C ASP A 166 14.07 3.27 -0.48
N GLU A 167 13.39 3.49 0.64
CA GLU A 167 12.08 4.16 0.67
C GLU A 167 12.15 5.65 0.33
N GLU A 168 13.29 6.31 0.53
CA GLU A 168 13.48 7.73 0.22
C GLU A 168 13.69 7.93 -1.29
N VAL A 169 14.50 7.06 -1.91
CA VAL A 169 14.73 7.05 -3.35
C VAL A 169 13.49 6.53 -4.10
N GLY A 170 12.83 5.50 -3.55
CA GLY A 170 11.53 5.02 -4.01
C GLY A 170 11.53 4.14 -5.26
N GLN A 171 12.70 3.78 -5.79
CA GLN A 171 12.82 2.84 -6.91
C GLN A 171 12.33 1.43 -6.52
N GLY A 172 11.52 0.81 -7.38
CA GLY A 172 10.85 -0.47 -7.07
C GLY A 172 9.61 -0.32 -6.17
N LEU A 173 9.27 0.91 -5.78
CA LEU A 173 8.13 1.26 -4.91
C LEU A 173 7.27 2.41 -5.48
N SER A 174 7.58 2.88 -6.69
CA SER A 174 6.97 4.04 -7.36
C SER A 174 5.46 3.89 -7.54
N PHE A 175 4.97 2.67 -7.75
CA PHE A 175 3.55 2.36 -7.87
C PHE A 175 2.73 2.90 -6.69
N TYR A 176 3.27 2.80 -5.47
CA TYR A 176 2.63 3.25 -4.23
C TYR A 176 2.83 4.74 -3.93
N ALA A 177 3.61 5.46 -4.75
CA ALA A 177 3.87 6.89 -4.58
C ALA A 177 2.88 7.72 -5.42
N PHE A 178 2.11 8.59 -4.76
CA PHE A 178 1.22 9.53 -5.42
C PHE A 178 1.77 10.94 -5.32
N LYS A 179 1.44 11.78 -6.30
CA LYS A 179 1.73 13.22 -6.26
C LYS A 179 0.62 13.95 -5.48
N GLU A 180 0.92 15.14 -5.00
CA GLU A 180 -0.08 16.03 -4.41
C GLU A 180 -1.15 16.41 -5.43
N LEU A 181 -2.38 16.69 -4.97
CA LEU A 181 -3.51 16.99 -5.86
C LEU A 181 -3.26 18.25 -6.72
N ARG A 182 -2.45 19.19 -6.20
CA ARG A 182 -2.22 20.52 -6.80
C ARG A 182 -0.73 20.80 -7.04
N SER A 183 0.15 19.81 -6.94
CA SER A 183 1.59 20.01 -7.15
C SER A 183 2.27 18.72 -7.59
N ALA A 184 3.48 18.82 -8.13
CA ALA A 184 4.26 17.65 -8.54
C ALA A 184 5.01 16.96 -7.38
N LYS A 185 4.86 17.46 -6.14
CA LYS A 185 5.51 16.88 -4.95
C LYS A 185 4.88 15.54 -4.58
N LEU A 186 5.61 14.72 -3.83
CA LEU A 186 5.08 13.47 -3.28
C LEU A 186 4.04 13.76 -2.19
N ALA A 187 2.89 13.09 -2.28
CA ALA A 187 1.80 13.22 -1.33
C ALA A 187 2.16 12.58 0.02
N ASN A 188 2.01 13.35 1.08
CA ASN A 188 1.98 12.83 2.46
C ASN A 188 0.59 12.26 2.80
N GLN A 189 0.42 11.72 4.01
CA GLN A 189 -0.86 11.13 4.45
C GLN A 189 -2.06 12.10 4.37
N GLY A 190 -1.85 13.39 4.65
CA GLY A 190 -2.88 14.41 4.55
C GLY A 190 -3.32 14.64 3.11
N GLU A 191 -2.37 14.69 2.17
CA GLU A 191 -2.63 14.78 0.73
C GLU A 191 -3.32 13.52 0.20
N MET A 192 -2.91 12.32 0.63
CA MET A 192 -3.61 11.07 0.29
C MET A 192 -5.09 11.12 0.71
N LYS A 193 -5.40 11.70 1.88
CA LYS A 193 -6.79 11.89 2.31
C LYS A 193 -7.53 12.85 1.36
N ARG A 194 -6.91 13.98 0.99
CA ARG A 194 -7.50 14.95 0.07
C ARG A 194 -7.79 14.36 -1.32
N ILE A 195 -6.87 13.54 -1.85
CA ILE A 195 -7.06 12.84 -3.12
C ILE A 195 -8.25 11.88 -3.03
N LYS A 196 -8.37 11.11 -1.94
CA LYS A 196 -9.52 10.22 -1.74
C LYS A 196 -10.83 10.98 -1.63
N ASP A 197 -10.84 12.12 -0.95
CA ASP A 197 -12.04 12.94 -0.80
C ASP A 197 -12.44 13.58 -2.14
N TRP A 198 -11.47 14.07 -2.93
CA TRP A 198 -11.71 14.55 -4.30
C TRP A 198 -12.29 13.46 -5.20
N PHE A 199 -11.72 12.26 -5.18
CA PHE A 199 -12.21 11.14 -5.98
C PHE A 199 -13.64 10.72 -5.59
N ARG A 200 -13.94 10.71 -4.27
CA ARG A 200 -15.29 10.43 -3.77
C ARG A 200 -16.30 11.46 -4.22
N GLU A 201 -15.92 12.73 -4.23
CA GLU A 201 -16.78 13.79 -4.74
C GLU A 201 -17.06 13.61 -6.24
N GLY A 202 -16.03 13.32 -7.03
CA GLY A 202 -16.21 13.01 -8.46
C GLY A 202 -17.17 11.82 -8.68
N MET A 203 -17.07 10.77 -7.87
CA MET A 203 -18.05 9.66 -7.91
C MET A 203 -19.46 10.12 -7.54
N ASN A 204 -19.62 11.03 -6.58
CA ASN A 204 -20.94 11.55 -6.23
C ASN A 204 -21.55 12.34 -7.40
N THR A 205 -20.77 13.23 -8.04
CA THR A 205 -21.16 13.94 -9.26
C THR A 205 -21.57 12.98 -10.37
N ALA A 206 -20.82 11.89 -10.56
CA ALA A 206 -21.17 10.85 -11.52
C ALA A 206 -22.49 10.14 -11.17
N GLY A 207 -22.76 9.92 -9.87
CA GLY A 207 -23.98 9.33 -9.37
C GLY A 207 -25.23 10.22 -9.47
N GLU A 208 -25.08 11.54 -9.59
CA GLU A 208 -26.20 12.48 -9.82
C GLU A 208 -26.85 12.30 -11.19
N ARG A 209 -26.22 11.54 -12.09
CA ARG A 209 -26.68 11.29 -13.46
C ARG A 209 -27.82 10.28 -13.55
N GLY A 210 -28.19 9.61 -12.45
CA GLY A 210 -29.37 8.74 -12.40
C GLY A 210 -29.18 7.49 -11.56
N VAL A 211 -30.29 6.85 -11.22
CA VAL A 211 -30.30 5.58 -10.47
C VAL A 211 -29.67 4.47 -11.30
N GLU A 212 -29.86 4.52 -12.62
CA GLU A 212 -29.31 3.57 -13.59
C GLU A 212 -27.79 3.57 -13.57
N VAL A 213 -27.16 4.75 -13.55
CA VAL A 213 -25.70 4.89 -13.43
C VAL A 213 -25.22 4.33 -12.09
N LYS A 214 -25.88 4.69 -10.98
CA LYS A 214 -25.51 4.16 -9.66
C LYS A 214 -25.59 2.63 -9.62
N ALA A 215 -26.65 2.05 -10.18
CA ALA A 215 -26.86 0.61 -10.23
C ALA A 215 -25.82 -0.09 -11.12
N ALA A 216 -25.54 0.44 -12.30
CA ALA A 216 -24.55 -0.10 -13.23
C ALA A 216 -23.14 -0.11 -12.62
N VAL A 217 -22.71 1.03 -12.05
CA VAL A 217 -21.39 1.15 -11.40
C VAL A 217 -21.30 0.26 -10.15
N LEU A 218 -22.38 0.18 -9.35
CA LEU A 218 -22.41 -0.69 -8.17
C LEU A 218 -22.29 -2.16 -8.54
N ASN A 219 -23.05 -2.62 -9.53
CA ASN A 219 -22.99 -3.99 -10.01
C ASN A 219 -21.59 -4.33 -10.52
N GLU A 220 -21.00 -3.43 -11.30
CA GLU A 220 -19.65 -3.62 -11.82
C GLU A 220 -18.58 -3.58 -10.73
N ALA A 221 -18.78 -2.82 -9.64
CA ALA A 221 -17.84 -2.81 -8.53
C ALA A 221 -17.72 -4.20 -7.88
N ASN A 222 -18.81 -4.93 -7.76
CA ASN A 222 -18.77 -6.32 -7.27
C ASN A 222 -18.00 -7.23 -8.24
N THR A 223 -18.20 -7.08 -9.55
CA THR A 223 -17.43 -7.77 -10.58
C THR A 223 -15.94 -7.44 -10.47
N ALA A 224 -15.58 -6.16 -10.36
CA ALA A 224 -14.22 -5.68 -10.22
C ALA A 224 -13.53 -6.23 -8.95
N PHE A 225 -14.24 -6.32 -7.82
CA PHE A 225 -13.73 -6.97 -6.61
C PHE A 225 -13.52 -8.47 -6.80
N ALA A 226 -14.44 -9.18 -7.46
CA ALA A 226 -14.31 -10.61 -7.73
C ALA A 226 -13.11 -10.90 -8.63
N LEU A 227 -12.95 -10.13 -9.72
CA LEU A 227 -11.80 -10.20 -10.62
C LEU A 227 -10.49 -9.88 -9.87
N ASN A 228 -10.48 -8.83 -9.05
CA ASN A 228 -9.32 -8.46 -8.24
C ASN A 228 -8.93 -9.57 -7.25
N THR A 229 -9.91 -10.20 -6.61
CA THR A 229 -9.69 -11.34 -5.72
C THR A 229 -9.08 -12.52 -6.48
N ALA A 230 -9.54 -12.77 -7.70
CA ALA A 230 -9.02 -13.85 -8.53
C ALA A 230 -7.55 -13.65 -8.92
N LEU A 231 -7.09 -12.41 -9.11
CA LEU A 231 -5.68 -12.13 -9.45
C LEU A 231 -4.68 -12.66 -8.40
N PHE A 232 -5.07 -12.73 -7.13
CA PHE A 232 -4.20 -13.30 -6.09
C PHE A 232 -3.91 -14.80 -6.28
N LYS A 233 -4.69 -15.51 -7.11
CA LYS A 233 -4.43 -16.91 -7.50
C LYS A 233 -3.28 -17.04 -8.49
N VAL A 234 -2.88 -15.95 -9.14
CA VAL A 234 -1.72 -15.91 -10.03
C VAL A 234 -0.40 -15.86 -9.23
N ILE A 235 -0.46 -15.44 -7.97
CA ILE A 235 0.70 -15.39 -7.09
C ILE A 235 0.99 -16.80 -6.58
N ASP A 236 2.18 -17.30 -6.86
CA ASP A 236 2.69 -18.50 -6.19
C ASP A 236 3.02 -18.16 -4.75
N THR A 237 2.25 -18.72 -3.82
CA THR A 237 2.44 -18.52 -2.38
C THR A 237 3.40 -19.53 -1.76
N ASN A 238 3.99 -20.44 -2.55
CA ASN A 238 5.02 -21.34 -2.05
C ASN A 238 6.27 -20.52 -1.72
N THR A 239 6.53 -20.39 -0.42
CA THR A 239 7.67 -19.66 0.13
C THR A 239 8.88 -20.56 0.36
N ASP A 240 8.94 -21.73 -0.27
CA ASP A 240 10.09 -22.62 -0.12
C ASP A 240 11.32 -21.88 -0.64
N SER A 241 12.19 -21.55 0.31
CA SER A 241 13.40 -20.80 0.12
C SER A 241 14.40 -21.68 -0.60
N ASP A 242 14.53 -21.52 -1.91
CA ASP A 242 15.81 -21.72 -2.58
C ASP A 242 16.76 -20.57 -2.19
N THR A 243 17.05 -20.48 -0.89
CA THR A 243 18.31 -19.89 -0.47
C THR A 243 19.37 -20.91 -0.87
N GLU A 244 20.11 -20.63 -1.94
CA GLU A 244 21.42 -21.23 -2.14
C GLU A 244 22.24 -21.01 -0.86
N VAL A 245 22.28 -22.05 -0.03
CA VAL A 245 23.27 -22.18 1.02
C VAL A 245 24.59 -22.36 0.26
N VAL A 246 25.37 -21.29 0.18
CA VAL A 246 26.78 -21.40 -0.20
C VAL A 246 27.45 -22.23 0.89
N GLU A 247 27.52 -23.55 0.69
CA GLU A 247 28.36 -24.43 1.51
C GLU A 247 29.82 -24.02 1.30
N PRO A 248 30.57 -23.66 2.36
CA PRO A 248 32.00 -23.47 2.23
C PRO A 248 32.66 -24.83 1.97
N SER A 249 33.38 -24.90 0.86
CA SER A 249 34.21 -26.01 0.42
C SER A 249 35.15 -26.53 1.52
N LYS A 250 35.24 -27.86 1.64
CA LYS A 250 36.17 -28.59 2.51
C LYS A 250 37.61 -28.23 2.19
N GLU A 251 38.28 -27.53 3.10
CA GLU A 251 39.74 -27.52 3.21
C GLU A 251 40.18 -27.98 4.61
N THR A 252 41.31 -28.68 4.61
CA THR A 252 41.93 -29.53 5.66
C THR A 252 42.19 -28.85 7.01
N PRO A 253 42.23 -29.61 8.12
CA PRO A 253 42.34 -29.05 9.47
C PRO A 253 43.77 -28.63 9.80
N ILE A 254 43.95 -27.37 10.20
CA ILE A 254 45.13 -26.93 10.95
C ILE A 254 44.73 -26.84 12.43
N ILE A 255 45.38 -27.64 13.25
CA ILE A 255 45.24 -27.66 14.72
C ILE A 255 46.03 -26.48 15.29
N VAL A 256 45.38 -25.54 15.99
CA VAL A 256 46.01 -24.73 17.05
C VAL A 256 45.01 -24.43 18.17
N GLU A 257 45.34 -25.01 19.32
CA GLU A 257 45.10 -24.70 20.73
C GLU A 257 43.83 -23.98 21.24
N GLN A 258 43.28 -24.66 22.24
CA GLN A 258 42.19 -24.32 23.15
C GLN A 258 42.53 -23.10 24.04
N SER A 259 41.72 -22.05 23.97
CA SER A 259 41.54 -21.11 25.08
C SER A 259 40.05 -20.89 25.33
N ALA A 260 39.65 -21.07 26.59
CA ALA A 260 38.27 -21.09 27.03
C ALA A 260 37.62 -19.70 26.99
N SER A 261 36.36 -19.61 26.53
CA SER A 261 35.45 -18.53 26.95
C SER A 261 33.97 -18.96 26.98
N LEU A 262 33.41 -18.75 28.17
CA LEU A 262 32.06 -18.75 28.76
C LEU A 262 30.79 -18.89 27.88
N PRO A 263 29.71 -19.50 28.42
CA PRO A 263 28.41 -19.62 27.74
C PRO A 263 27.67 -18.28 27.67
N LEU A 264 27.10 -17.98 26.49
CA LEU A 264 26.23 -16.83 26.26
C LEU A 264 24.94 -16.99 27.08
N LYS A 265 24.77 -16.09 28.05
CA LYS A 265 23.58 -15.96 28.89
C LYS A 265 22.48 -15.25 28.10
N GLU A 266 21.42 -15.97 27.73
CA GLU A 266 20.19 -15.37 27.22
C GLU A 266 19.63 -14.40 28.28
N ARG A 267 19.63 -13.10 27.97
CA ARG A 267 19.04 -12.08 28.83
C ARG A 267 17.54 -12.02 28.56
N SER A 268 16.78 -12.71 29.40
CA SER A 268 15.34 -12.48 29.53
C SER A 268 15.11 -11.24 30.41
N PHE A 269 14.35 -10.26 29.91
CA PHE A 269 13.96 -9.09 30.69
C PHE A 269 12.64 -9.36 31.43
N PRO A 270 12.50 -8.97 32.70
CA PRO A 270 11.25 -9.10 33.41
C PRO A 270 10.19 -8.21 32.77
N VAL A 271 8.98 -8.75 32.61
CA VAL A 271 7.83 -8.07 31.97
C VAL A 271 7.54 -6.69 32.60
N SER A 272 7.84 -6.52 33.89
CA SER A 272 7.71 -5.24 34.58
C SER A 272 8.61 -4.13 34.02
N GLN A 273 9.82 -4.44 33.53
CA GLN A 273 10.70 -3.44 32.91
C GLN A 273 10.17 -2.99 31.54
N VAL A 274 9.61 -3.93 30.77
CA VAL A 274 8.99 -3.63 29.49
C VAL A 274 7.74 -2.76 29.69
N ILE A 275 6.88 -3.11 30.65
CA ILE A 275 5.69 -2.32 31.00
C ILE A 275 6.06 -0.91 31.46
N SER A 276 7.07 -0.76 32.34
CA SER A 276 7.52 0.55 32.81
C SER A 276 8.06 1.43 31.67
N LEU A 277 8.80 0.85 30.72
CA LEU A 277 9.29 1.58 29.56
C LEU A 277 8.13 2.06 28.66
N VAL A 278 7.15 1.19 28.41
CA VAL A 278 5.97 1.54 27.60
C VAL A 278 5.17 2.65 28.25
N ILE A 279 4.93 2.59 29.57
CA ILE A 279 4.23 3.66 30.30
C ILE A 279 4.99 4.98 30.20
N ALA A 280 6.32 4.97 30.36
CA ALA A 280 7.14 6.17 30.26
C ALA A 280 7.07 6.81 28.88
N VAL A 281 7.13 6.01 27.81
CA VAL A 281 7.03 6.49 26.42
C VAL A 281 5.62 7.05 26.13
N CYS A 282 4.56 6.38 26.61
CA CYS A 282 3.19 6.87 26.45
C CYS A 282 2.96 8.19 27.21
N LEU A 283 3.51 8.34 28.41
CA LEU A 283 3.40 9.56 29.20
C LEU A 283 4.17 10.71 28.54
N ALA A 284 5.39 10.45 28.04
CA ALA A 284 6.19 11.44 27.32
C ALA A 284 5.47 11.91 26.04
N HIS A 285 4.89 10.99 25.27
CA HIS A 285 4.12 11.31 24.08
C HIS A 285 2.85 12.12 24.41
N PHE A 286 2.13 11.74 25.48
CA PHE A 286 0.95 12.49 25.94
C PHE A 286 1.29 13.92 26.36
N ILE A 287 2.40 14.11 27.09
CA ILE A 287 2.87 15.44 27.48
C ILE A 287 3.24 16.26 26.23
N LEU A 288 4.00 15.69 25.29
CA LEU A 288 4.38 16.35 24.03
C LEU A 288 3.16 16.81 23.20
N VAL A 289 2.12 15.98 23.13
CA VAL A 289 0.92 16.24 22.33
C VAL A 289 -0.03 17.23 23.00
N THR A 290 -0.21 17.14 24.32
CA THR A 290 -1.18 17.98 25.04
C THR A 290 -0.62 19.35 25.42
N THR A 291 0.69 19.48 25.61
CA THR A 291 1.31 20.76 26.01
C THR A 291 1.73 21.64 24.84
N GLY A 292 1.57 21.19 23.58
CA GLY A 292 1.81 22.02 22.39
C GLY A 292 3.28 22.43 22.27
N PHE A 293 4.17 21.44 22.29
CA PHE A 293 5.62 21.65 22.34
C PHE A 293 6.19 22.08 20.97
N SER A 294 6.06 23.37 20.62
CA SER A 294 6.67 23.94 19.41
C SER A 294 7.37 25.27 19.69
N GLY A 295 8.65 25.36 19.32
CA GLY A 295 9.46 26.60 19.38
C GLY A 295 9.95 27.01 20.77
N GLU A 296 10.29 28.29 20.94
CA GLU A 296 10.79 28.88 22.20
C GLU A 296 9.86 28.64 23.40
N LYS A 297 8.55 28.52 23.17
CA LYS A 297 7.56 28.23 24.22
C LYS A 297 7.77 26.85 24.84
N GLY A 298 8.11 25.83 24.04
CA GLY A 298 8.42 24.50 24.55
C GLY A 298 9.67 24.52 25.42
N LEU A 299 10.75 25.17 24.97
CA LEU A 299 11.99 25.27 25.75
C LEU A 299 11.76 25.94 27.11
N ASN A 300 10.96 27.01 27.15
CA ASN A 300 10.58 27.66 28.41
C ASN A 300 9.76 26.74 29.32
N SER A 301 8.80 25.97 28.78
CA SER A 301 8.06 24.99 29.57
C SER A 301 8.95 23.86 30.11
N LEU A 302 9.97 23.41 29.38
CA LEU A 302 10.95 22.43 29.90
C LEU A 302 11.82 23.01 31.01
N LEU A 303 12.23 24.28 30.89
CA LEU A 303 12.98 24.96 31.93
C LEU A 303 12.12 25.18 33.18
N ASP A 304 10.84 25.50 33.03
CA ASP A 304 9.91 25.66 34.15
C ASP A 304 9.65 24.33 34.87
N VAL A 305 9.51 23.23 34.14
CA VAL A 305 9.43 21.87 34.73
C VAL A 305 10.74 21.51 35.44
N GLY A 306 11.90 21.85 34.87
CA GLY A 306 13.20 21.66 35.52
C GLY A 306 13.34 22.45 36.82
N ARG A 307 12.88 23.70 36.86
CA ARG A 307 12.87 24.53 38.07
C ARG A 307 11.90 24.00 39.12
N TRP A 308 10.71 23.54 38.71
CA TRP A 308 9.75 22.90 39.61
C TRP A 308 10.33 21.61 40.23
N PHE A 309 11.01 20.78 39.46
CA PHE A 309 11.71 19.61 40.01
C PHE A 309 12.81 19.99 41.02
N ALA A 310 13.54 21.08 40.80
CA ALA A 310 14.53 21.57 41.76
C ALA A 310 13.87 21.98 43.10
N THR A 311 12.67 22.56 43.07
CA THR A 311 11.91 22.89 44.31
C THR A 311 11.41 21.66 45.08
N LEU A 312 11.26 20.50 44.42
CA LEU A 312 10.92 19.24 45.08
C LEU A 312 12.12 18.59 45.78
N THR A 313 13.34 19.04 45.47
CA THR A 313 14.59 18.52 46.05
C THR A 313 15.21 19.44 47.10
N GLU A 314 14.63 20.61 47.36
CA GLU A 314 15.06 21.46 48.49
C GLU A 314 14.57 20.86 49.81
N PRO A 315 15.47 20.57 50.78
CA PRO A 315 15.08 20.06 52.08
C PRO A 315 14.32 21.13 52.87
N PHE A 316 13.15 20.75 53.40
CA PHE A 316 12.34 21.55 54.31
C PHE A 316 13.14 21.89 55.58
N THR A 317 13.69 23.10 55.68
CA THR A 317 14.22 23.62 56.95
C THR A 317 13.04 24.08 57.79
N ARG A 318 12.77 23.41 58.93
CA ARG A 318 11.82 23.91 59.92
C ARG A 318 12.47 25.08 60.69
N PRO A 319 11.73 26.18 60.94
CA PRO A 319 12.17 27.19 61.90
C PRO A 319 12.06 26.62 63.34
N GLU A 320 13.03 26.97 64.18
CA GLU A 320 13.04 26.72 65.64
C GLU A 320 11.99 27.57 66.38
#